data_AF-A0A929WFC7-F1
#
_entry.id   AF-A0A929WFC7-F1
#
_cell.length_a   1.000
_cell.length_b   1.000
_cell.length_c   1.000
_cell.angle_alpha   90.00
_cell.angle_beta   90.00
_cell.angle_gamma   90.00
#
_symmetry.space_group_name_H-M   'P 1'
#
loop_
_entity.id
_entity.type
_entity.pdbx_description
1 polymer ?
#
loop_
_entity_poly.entity_id
_entity_poly.type
_entity_poly.pdbx_seq_one_letter_code
_entity_poly.pdbx_strand_id
1 'polypeptide(L)'
;MTHTLRINDHLFPLDRPLVMGILNATPDSFFADSRTPVSDVEALRRRVRTLVDEGADCIDVGAYSTRPGADEVSADEEMRRLAAALEVVREEAPDALLSVDTFRAEVALHCVRDYGVQLINDISGGTLDRAMFHTVARLGVPYVLMHLQGTPRTMQCNPQYDDVVA
;
A
#
# COMPACT_ATOMS: atom_id res chain seq x y z
N MET A 1 -27.52 -8.97 3.39
CA MET A 1 -26.61 -8.85 4.55
C MET A 1 -25.57 -7.81 4.18
N THR A 2 -25.39 -6.79 5.02
CA THR A 2 -24.31 -5.81 4.83
C THR A 2 -23.03 -6.44 5.37
N HIS A 3 -22.05 -6.65 4.49
CA HIS A 3 -20.71 -7.08 4.93
C HIS A 3 -20.01 -5.86 5.54
N THR A 4 -19.22 -6.09 6.59
CA THR A 4 -18.47 -5.03 7.26
C THR A 4 -17.01 -5.43 7.39
N LEU A 5 -16.11 -4.45 7.30
CA LEU A 5 -14.69 -4.62 7.62
C LEU A 5 -14.42 -3.94 8.96
N ARG A 6 -13.85 -4.68 9.91
CA ARG A 6 -13.41 -4.08 11.18
C ARG A 6 -12.04 -3.45 10.98
N ILE A 7 -11.93 -2.15 11.25
CA ILE A 7 -10.70 -1.39 11.19
C ILE A 7 -10.56 -0.68 12.53
N ASN A 8 -9.53 -1.04 13.30
CA ASN A 8 -9.43 -0.66 14.71
C ASN A 8 -10.75 -0.98 15.45
N ASP A 9 -11.36 0.01 16.11
CA ASP A 9 -12.61 -0.12 16.85
C ASP A 9 -13.86 0.25 16.03
N HIS A 10 -13.72 0.42 14.71
CA HIS A 10 -14.80 0.82 13.81
C HIS A 10 -15.21 -0.29 12.85
N LEU A 11 -16.51 -0.35 12.54
CA LEU A 11 -17.05 -1.21 11.49
C LEU A 11 -17.34 -0.38 10.25
N PHE A 12 -16.60 -0.66 9.18
CA PHE A 12 -16.77 -0.02 7.88
C PHE A 12 -17.75 -0.85 7.03
N PRO A 13 -18.92 -0.30 6.67
CA PRO A 13 -19.87 -1.01 5.81
C PRO A 13 -19.33 -1.10 4.38
N LEU A 14 -19.51 -2.27 3.77
CA LEU A 14 -19.17 -2.54 2.36
C LEU A 14 -20.46 -2.65 1.53
N ASP A 15 -21.41 -1.74 1.76
CA ASP A 15 -22.69 -1.65 1.05
C ASP A 15 -22.62 -0.78 -0.22
N ARG A 16 -21.52 -0.03 -0.38
CA ARG A 16 -21.12 0.66 -1.61
C ARG A 16 -19.66 0.35 -1.95
N PRO A 17 -19.24 0.54 -3.21
CA PRO A 17 -17.82 0.59 -3.54
C PRO A 17 -17.11 1.68 -2.71
N LEU A 18 -15.92 1.33 -2.22
CA LEU A 18 -15.00 2.27 -1.57
C LEU A 18 -13.85 2.58 -2.53
N VAL A 19 -13.32 3.79 -2.47
CA VAL A 19 -12.21 4.24 -3.32
C VAL A 19 -10.92 4.28 -2.53
N MET A 20 -9.94 3.49 -2.96
CA MET A 20 -8.57 3.51 -2.43
C MET A 20 -7.68 4.36 -3.35
N GLY A 21 -7.28 5.53 -2.87
CA GLY A 21 -6.40 6.46 -3.57
C GLY A 21 -4.93 6.04 -3.47
N ILE A 22 -4.24 5.96 -4.60
CA ILE A 22 -2.84 5.52 -4.64
C ILE A 22 -1.88 6.71 -4.46
N LEU A 23 -0.97 6.57 -3.50
CA LEU A 23 0.16 7.46 -3.26
C LEU A 23 1.48 6.69 -3.42
N ASN A 24 2.13 6.83 -4.57
CA ASN A 24 3.40 6.17 -4.86
C ASN A 24 4.59 7.04 -4.45
N ALA A 25 5.26 6.66 -3.36
CA ALA A 25 6.47 7.27 -2.80
C ALA A 25 7.75 6.72 -3.46
N THR A 26 7.79 6.69 -4.79
CA THR A 26 8.95 6.23 -5.57
C THR A 26 9.55 7.38 -6.36
N PRO A 27 10.89 7.45 -6.54
CA PRO A 27 11.52 8.45 -7.40
C PRO A 27 11.02 8.36 -8.85
N ASP A 28 10.67 7.16 -9.32
CA ASP A 28 10.22 6.89 -10.69
C ASP A 28 8.82 6.23 -10.68
N SER A 29 7.72 7.00 -10.69
CA SER A 29 6.34 6.48 -10.81
C SER A 29 5.78 6.48 -12.26
N PHE A 30 4.84 5.58 -12.62
CA PHE A 30 4.57 5.08 -14.01
C PHE A 30 3.83 6.07 -14.89
N PHE A 31 3.17 7.03 -14.26
CA PHE A 31 2.37 8.06 -14.90
C PHE A 31 3.01 9.42 -14.63
N ALA A 32 3.26 10.18 -15.70
CA ALA A 32 3.92 11.48 -15.63
C ALA A 32 3.17 12.49 -14.72
N ASP A 33 1.85 12.33 -14.57
CA ASP A 33 0.99 13.18 -13.74
C ASP A 33 0.82 12.69 -12.29
N SER A 34 1.21 11.45 -11.97
CA SER A 34 1.19 10.90 -10.60
C SER A 34 2.57 10.91 -9.94
N ARG A 35 3.50 11.72 -10.46
CA ARG A 35 4.86 11.83 -9.93
C ARG A 35 4.84 12.56 -8.61
N THR A 36 5.35 11.89 -7.59
CA THR A 36 5.46 12.46 -6.27
C THR A 36 6.77 12.01 -5.65
N PRO A 37 7.89 12.58 -6.15
CA PRO A 37 9.21 12.22 -5.65
C PRO A 37 9.23 12.41 -4.14
N VAL A 38 9.78 11.45 -3.40
CA VAL A 38 9.96 11.62 -1.95
C VAL A 38 10.86 12.83 -1.64
N SER A 39 11.72 13.21 -2.58
CA SER A 39 12.52 14.44 -2.52
C SER A 39 11.72 15.73 -2.71
N ASP A 40 10.50 15.67 -3.25
CA ASP A 40 9.59 16.82 -3.41
C ASP A 40 8.39 16.65 -2.47
N VAL A 41 8.62 17.03 -1.21
CA VAL A 41 7.61 16.97 -0.14
C VAL A 41 6.35 17.76 -0.50
N GLU A 42 6.46 18.87 -1.23
CA GLU A 42 5.27 19.65 -1.61
C GLU A 42 4.46 18.93 -2.69
N ALA A 43 5.09 18.17 -3.59
CA ALA A 43 4.36 17.25 -4.45
C ALA A 43 3.60 16.20 -3.63
N LEU A 44 4.20 15.61 -2.59
CA LEU A 44 3.54 14.67 -1.68
C LEU A 44 2.30 15.30 -1.06
N ARG A 45 2.45 16.50 -0.49
CA ARG A 45 1.33 17.24 0.11
C ARG A 45 0.21 17.49 -0.89
N ARG A 46 0.54 18.01 -2.09
CA ARG A 46 -0.46 18.25 -3.14
C ARG A 46 -1.20 16.97 -3.51
N ARG A 47 -0.49 15.85 -3.68
CA ARG A 47 -1.13 14.57 -4.03
C ARG A 47 -2.07 14.09 -2.93
N VAL A 48 -1.66 14.19 -1.67
CA VAL A 48 -2.53 13.83 -0.52
C VAL A 48 -3.78 14.70 -0.49
N ARG A 49 -3.63 16.03 -0.61
CA ARG A 49 -4.76 16.96 -0.68
C ARG A 49 -5.72 16.60 -1.81
N THR A 50 -5.19 16.33 -3.01
CA THR A 50 -6.01 15.90 -4.15
C THR A 50 -6.79 14.62 -3.85
N LEU A 51 -6.16 13.60 -3.27
CA LEU A 51 -6.85 12.35 -2.92
C LEU A 51 -8.00 12.58 -1.92
N VAL A 52 -7.78 13.47 -0.94
CA VAL A 52 -8.82 13.84 0.04
C VAL A 52 -9.95 14.64 -0.64
N ASP A 53 -9.61 15.63 -1.45
CA ASP A 53 -10.57 16.49 -2.15
C ASP A 53 -11.41 15.71 -3.18
N GLU A 54 -10.83 14.69 -3.81
CA GLU A 54 -11.52 13.75 -4.71
C GLU A 54 -12.38 12.72 -3.96
N GLY A 55 -12.31 12.69 -2.62
CA GLY A 55 -13.14 11.83 -1.78
C GLY A 55 -12.65 10.39 -1.65
N ALA A 56 -11.34 10.15 -1.65
CA ALA A 56 -10.79 8.83 -1.36
C ALA A 56 -11.21 8.35 0.04
N ASP A 57 -11.74 7.13 0.12
CA ASP A 57 -12.13 6.49 1.38
C ASP A 57 -10.91 5.92 2.14
N CYS A 58 -9.82 5.64 1.41
CA CYS A 58 -8.56 5.14 1.93
C CYS A 58 -7.40 5.64 1.06
N ILE A 59 -6.22 5.83 1.64
CA ILE A 59 -4.98 6.12 0.91
C ILE A 59 -4.05 4.90 1.03
N ASP A 60 -3.65 4.34 -0.10
CA ASP A 60 -2.66 3.25 -0.18
C ASP A 60 -1.30 3.82 -0.54
N VAL A 61 -0.34 3.62 0.38
CA VAL A 61 1.00 4.19 0.27
C VAL A 61 1.98 3.07 -0.11
N GLY A 62 2.57 3.20 -1.30
CA GLY A 62 3.55 2.24 -1.81
C GLY A 62 4.90 2.92 -2.08
N ALA A 63 6.00 2.23 -1.74
CA ALA A 63 7.36 2.75 -1.97
C ALA A 63 8.27 1.79 -2.77
N TYR A 64 7.72 0.64 -3.17
CA TYR A 64 8.39 -0.36 -3.98
C TYR A 64 7.77 -0.38 -5.38
N SER A 65 8.59 -0.17 -6.42
CA SER A 65 8.10 -0.21 -7.80
C SER A 65 8.02 -1.66 -8.29
N THR A 66 6.84 -2.11 -8.67
CA THR A 66 6.61 -3.45 -9.23
C THR A 66 6.76 -3.49 -10.75
N ARG A 67 7.41 -2.48 -11.35
CA ARG A 67 7.54 -2.41 -12.80
C ARG A 67 8.57 -3.38 -13.34
N PRO A 68 8.35 -3.90 -14.56
CA PRO A 68 9.39 -4.61 -15.29
C PRO A 68 10.66 -3.78 -15.39
N GLY A 69 11.76 -4.32 -14.85
CA GLY A 69 13.07 -3.67 -14.89
C GLY A 69 13.32 -2.61 -13.81
N ALA A 70 12.43 -2.43 -12.83
CA ALA A 70 12.73 -1.59 -11.66
C ALA A 70 13.88 -2.20 -10.84
N ASP A 71 14.71 -1.33 -10.27
CA ASP A 71 15.78 -1.73 -9.36
C ASP A 71 15.22 -2.30 -8.06
N GLU A 72 15.92 -3.29 -7.51
CA GLU A 72 15.56 -3.86 -6.21
C GLU A 72 15.83 -2.82 -5.11
N VAL A 73 14.79 -2.54 -4.33
CA VAL A 73 14.85 -1.61 -3.20
C VAL A 73 15.07 -2.41 -1.91
N SER A 74 16.06 -2.03 -1.10
CA SER A 74 16.27 -2.64 0.21
C SER A 74 15.12 -2.30 1.17
N ALA A 75 14.90 -3.14 2.19
CA ALA A 75 13.88 -2.88 3.20
C ALA A 75 14.06 -1.50 3.87
N ASP A 76 15.31 -1.11 4.15
CA ASP A 76 15.62 0.20 4.75
C ASP A 76 15.22 1.37 3.84
N GLU A 77 15.45 1.24 2.52
CA GLU A 77 15.11 2.30 1.57
C GLU A 77 13.60 2.36 1.34
N GLU A 78 12.92 1.22 1.26
CA GLU A 78 11.47 1.14 1.21
C GLU A 78 10.85 1.81 2.44
N MET A 79 11.35 1.48 3.64
CA MET A 79 10.89 2.07 4.89
C MET A 79 11.17 3.57 4.96
N ARG A 80 12.35 4.05 4.54
CA ARG A 80 12.65 5.49 4.49
C ARG A 80 11.66 6.25 3.63
N ARG A 81 11.32 5.70 2.46
CA ARG A 81 10.36 6.31 1.53
C ARG A 81 8.94 6.30 2.08
N LEU A 82 8.50 5.17 2.64
CA LEU A 82 7.20 5.05 3.31
C LEU A 82 7.08 6.03 4.47
N ALA A 83 8.09 6.10 5.34
CA ALA A 83 8.13 7.03 6.47
C ALA A 83 7.86 8.48 6.03
N ALA A 84 8.64 8.97 5.06
CA ALA A 84 8.48 10.33 4.55
C ALA A 84 7.07 10.59 3.96
N ALA A 85 6.49 9.62 3.24
CA ALA A 85 5.14 9.75 2.70
C ALA A 85 4.06 9.68 3.77
N LEU A 86 4.17 8.75 4.73
CA LEU A 86 3.22 8.56 5.83
C LEU A 86 3.20 9.77 6.78
N GLU A 87 4.36 10.39 7.04
CA GLU A 87 4.45 11.65 7.78
C GLU A 87 3.63 12.75 7.10
N VAL A 88 3.82 12.92 5.79
CA VAL A 88 3.06 13.91 5.01
C VAL A 88 1.56 13.60 5.04
N VAL A 89 1.15 12.33 4.90
CA VAL A 89 -0.27 11.98 4.98
C VAL A 89 -0.84 12.31 6.35
N ARG A 90 -0.13 12.02 7.44
CA ARG A 90 -0.60 12.32 8.79
C ARG A 90 -0.70 13.82 9.09
N GLU A 91 0.14 14.64 8.47
CA GLU A 91 0.07 16.09 8.60
C GLU A 91 -1.08 16.70 7.79
N GLU A 92 -1.30 16.24 6.55
CA GLU A 92 -2.32 16.81 5.66
C GLU A 92 -3.71 16.21 5.88
N ALA A 93 -3.77 14.94 6.30
CA ALA A 93 -5.00 14.17 6.45
C ALA A 93 -4.89 13.24 7.68
N PRO A 94 -4.88 13.79 8.90
CA PRO A 94 -4.63 13.03 10.13
C PRO A 94 -5.61 11.87 10.35
N ASP A 95 -6.86 12.04 9.92
CA ASP A 95 -7.94 11.06 10.06
C ASP A 95 -8.05 10.10 8.86
N ALA A 96 -7.18 10.22 7.85
CA ALA A 96 -7.22 9.34 6.68
C ALA A 96 -7.02 7.87 7.10
N LEU A 97 -7.81 7.00 6.47
CA LEU A 97 -7.61 5.57 6.54
C LEU A 97 -6.43 5.20 5.65
N LEU A 98 -5.42 4.56 6.23
CA LEU A 98 -4.16 4.23 5.56
C LEU A 98 -4.03 2.74 5.32
N SER A 99 -3.69 2.41 4.09
CA SER A 99 -3.12 1.14 3.67
C SER A 99 -1.65 1.34 3.32
N VAL A 100 -0.82 0.32 3.53
CA VAL A 100 0.55 0.27 3.00
C VAL A 100 0.70 -0.91 2.07
N ASP A 101 1.19 -0.62 0.86
CA ASP A 101 1.59 -1.62 -0.14
C ASP A 101 3.02 -2.09 0.15
N THR A 102 3.12 -3.25 0.81
CA THR A 102 4.39 -3.90 1.09
C THR A 102 4.21 -5.41 1.21
N PHE A 103 5.21 -6.14 0.70
CA PHE A 103 5.33 -7.59 0.87
C PHE A 103 6.31 -7.97 2.00
N ARG A 104 6.84 -7.00 2.76
CA ARG A 104 7.82 -7.21 3.84
C ARG A 104 7.16 -7.07 5.20
N ALA A 105 7.23 -8.12 6.02
CA ALA A 105 6.58 -8.16 7.32
C ALA A 105 7.13 -7.12 8.30
N GLU A 106 8.45 -6.87 8.27
CA GLU A 106 9.08 -5.87 9.12
C GLU A 106 8.64 -4.45 8.76
N VAL A 107 8.52 -4.14 7.47
CA VAL A 107 7.99 -2.84 6.99
C VAL A 107 6.54 -2.66 7.41
N ALA A 108 5.69 -3.68 7.24
CA ALA A 108 4.31 -3.66 7.70
C ALA A 108 4.21 -3.40 9.22
N LEU A 109 5.02 -4.10 10.02
CA LEU A 109 5.09 -3.90 11.48
C LEU A 109 5.42 -2.44 11.85
N HIS A 110 6.45 -1.87 11.23
CA HIS A 110 6.85 -0.48 11.47
C HIS A 110 5.76 0.51 11.06
N CYS A 111 5.17 0.32 9.89
CA CYS A 111 4.11 1.18 9.39
C CYS A 111 2.89 1.22 10.34
N VAL A 112 2.45 0.07 10.83
CA VAL A 112 1.34 0.00 11.79
C VAL A 112 1.72 0.61 13.14
N ARG A 113 2.89 0.26 13.68
CA ARG A 113 3.32 0.70 15.02
C ARG A 113 3.61 2.20 15.08
N ASP A 114 4.33 2.72 14.11
CA ASP A 114 4.92 4.06 14.16
C ASP A 114 4.03 5.12 13.49
N TYR A 115 3.19 4.72 12.51
CA TYR A 115 2.34 5.63 11.73
C TYR A 115 0.84 5.33 11.83
N GLY A 116 0.45 4.30 12.59
CA GLY A 116 -0.96 3.94 12.80
C GLY A 116 -1.67 3.46 11.53
N VAL A 117 -0.92 2.89 10.57
CA VAL A 117 -1.49 2.29 9.36
C VAL A 117 -2.49 1.22 9.76
N GLN A 118 -3.65 1.18 9.10
CA GLN A 118 -4.75 0.31 9.51
C GLN A 118 -5.02 -0.84 8.54
N LEU A 119 -4.38 -0.89 7.36
CA LEU A 119 -4.49 -2.00 6.41
C LEU A 119 -3.11 -2.35 5.85
N ILE A 120 -2.89 -3.63 5.58
CA ILE A 120 -1.72 -4.09 4.83
C ILE A 120 -2.19 -4.61 3.48
N ASN A 121 -1.63 -4.06 2.41
CA ASN A 121 -1.82 -4.51 1.04
C ASN A 121 -0.55 -5.26 0.59
N ASP A 122 -0.66 -6.56 0.36
CA ASP A 122 0.48 -7.39 0.00
C ASP A 122 0.23 -8.07 -1.35
N ILE A 123 0.88 -7.51 -2.37
CA ILE A 123 0.84 -8.00 -3.74
C ILE A 123 1.28 -9.46 -3.90
N SER A 124 2.04 -9.99 -2.93
CA SER A 124 2.56 -11.35 -2.98
C SER A 124 1.67 -12.39 -2.31
N GLY A 125 0.67 -11.93 -1.55
CA GLY A 125 -0.16 -12.80 -0.74
C GLY A 125 0.64 -13.63 0.27
N GLY A 126 1.66 -13.04 0.89
CA GLY A 126 2.48 -13.66 1.93
C GLY A 126 3.52 -14.65 1.39
N THR A 127 3.71 -14.74 0.07
CA THR A 127 4.65 -15.69 -0.53
C THR A 127 6.09 -15.19 -0.54
N LEU A 128 6.31 -13.86 -0.49
CA LEU A 128 7.65 -13.25 -0.49
C LEU A 128 8.24 -13.04 0.91
N ASP A 129 7.42 -13.06 1.95
CA ASP A 129 7.87 -13.02 3.35
C ASP A 129 7.05 -13.97 4.23
N ARG A 130 7.70 -15.04 4.69
CA ARG A 130 7.07 -16.08 5.52
C ARG A 130 6.57 -15.56 6.88
N ALA A 131 7.09 -14.43 7.35
CA ALA A 131 6.64 -13.83 8.60
C ALA A 131 5.36 -13.00 8.43
N MET A 132 4.93 -12.67 7.19
CA MET A 132 3.84 -11.74 6.93
C MET A 132 2.57 -12.13 7.67
N PHE A 133 2.05 -13.35 7.48
CA PHE A 133 0.81 -13.79 8.12
C PHE A 133 0.85 -13.74 9.65
N HIS A 134 1.96 -14.15 10.26
CA HIS A 134 2.13 -14.06 11.70
C HIS A 134 2.16 -12.60 12.17
N THR A 135 2.80 -11.72 11.41
CA THR A 135 2.85 -10.29 11.69
C THR A 135 1.48 -9.64 11.60
N VAL A 136 0.74 -9.77 10.49
CA VAL A 136 -0.61 -9.18 10.37
C VAL A 136 -1.59 -9.76 11.38
N ALA A 137 -1.52 -11.06 11.69
CA ALA A 137 -2.36 -11.67 12.72
C ALA A 137 -2.12 -11.05 14.12
N ARG A 138 -0.87 -10.72 14.44
CA ARG A 138 -0.52 -10.04 15.71
C ARG A 138 -0.90 -8.56 15.71
N LEU A 139 -0.79 -7.89 14.56
CA LEU A 139 -1.17 -6.49 14.42
C LEU A 139 -2.69 -6.30 14.47
N GLY A 140 -3.47 -7.31 14.08
CA GLY A 140 -4.93 -7.27 14.14
C GLY A 140 -5.56 -6.35 13.10
N VAL A 141 -4.82 -6.00 12.06
CA VAL A 141 -5.26 -5.15 10.94
C VAL A 141 -5.76 -6.00 9.76
N PRO A 142 -6.74 -5.51 8.99
CA PRO A 142 -7.09 -6.09 7.69
C PRO A 142 -5.89 -6.33 6.78
N TYR A 143 -5.99 -7.40 5.99
CA TYR A 143 -4.95 -7.82 5.06
C TYR A 143 -5.57 -8.05 3.67
N VAL A 144 -5.06 -7.35 2.67
CA VAL A 144 -5.41 -7.57 1.27
C VAL A 144 -4.39 -8.56 0.69
N LEU A 145 -4.90 -9.74 0.35
CA LEU A 145 -4.14 -10.80 -0.30
C LEU A 145 -4.35 -10.70 -1.81
N MET A 146 -3.26 -10.58 -2.57
CA MET A 146 -3.31 -10.62 -4.03
C MET A 146 -2.69 -11.91 -4.58
N HIS A 147 -3.11 -12.28 -5.79
CA HIS A 147 -2.51 -13.36 -6.56
C HIS A 147 -1.35 -12.85 -7.41
N LEU A 148 -0.26 -13.61 -7.44
CA LEU A 148 0.97 -13.30 -8.15
C LEU A 148 1.50 -14.54 -8.87
N GLN A 149 1.77 -14.43 -10.17
CA GLN A 149 2.58 -15.40 -10.91
C GLN A 149 3.98 -14.83 -11.13
N GLY A 150 5.01 -15.53 -10.66
CA GLY A 150 6.40 -15.07 -10.73
C GLY A 150 6.77 -14.17 -9.54
N THR A 151 7.49 -13.08 -9.82
CA THR A 151 7.89 -12.09 -8.81
C THR A 151 7.36 -10.70 -9.20
N PRO A 152 7.37 -9.69 -8.31
CA PRO A 152 6.94 -8.34 -8.67
C PRO A 152 7.64 -7.82 -9.94
N ARG A 153 8.89 -8.21 -10.19
CA ARG A 153 9.65 -7.82 -11.39
C ARG A 153 9.19 -8.51 -12.67
N THR A 154 8.73 -9.76 -12.59
CA THR A 154 8.44 -10.61 -13.75
C THR A 154 6.95 -10.89 -13.95
N MET A 155 6.09 -10.51 -13.02
CA MET A 155 4.65 -10.85 -13.07
C MET A 155 3.90 -10.30 -14.29
N GLN A 156 4.45 -9.27 -14.93
CA GLN A 156 3.92 -8.69 -16.17
C GLN A 156 4.57 -9.29 -17.43
N CYS A 157 5.58 -10.14 -17.30
CA CYS A 157 6.33 -10.71 -18.41
C CYS A 157 5.66 -12.00 -18.92
N ASN A 158 4.68 -11.85 -19.81
CA ASN A 158 3.96 -12.95 -20.47
C ASN A 158 3.41 -14.02 -19.48
N PRO A 159 2.58 -13.65 -18.50
CA PRO A 159 1.94 -14.63 -17.63
C PRO A 159 1.00 -15.52 -18.45
N GLN A 160 1.06 -16.82 -18.21
CA GLN A 160 0.20 -17.81 -18.88
C GLN A 160 -0.46 -18.71 -17.83
N TYR A 161 -1.74 -18.95 -18.04
CA TYR A 161 -2.60 -19.80 -17.21
C TYR A 161 -3.36 -20.75 -18.14
N ASP A 162 -3.54 -21.99 -17.71
CA ASP A 162 -4.48 -22.92 -18.37
C ASP A 162 -5.92 -22.42 -18.17
N ASP A 163 -6.24 -22.03 -16.93
CA ASP A 163 -7.45 -21.29 -16.54
C ASP A 163 -7.09 -20.39 -15.33
N VAL A 164 -7.42 -19.11 -15.40
CA VAL A 164 -7.08 -18.11 -14.36
C VAL A 164 -8.11 -18.07 -13.23
N VAL A 165 -9.30 -18.68 -13.42
CA VAL A 165 -10.39 -18.68 -12.43
C VAL A 165 -10.70 -20.06 -11.83
N ALA A 166 -10.15 -21.13 -12.38
CA ALA A 166 -10.47 -22.51 -11.99
C ALA A 166 -9.74 -23.01 -10.74
#